data_AF-A0A5A7T6Y7-F1
#
_entry.id   AF-A0A5A7T6Y7-F1
#
_cell.length_a   1.000
_cell.length_b   1.000
_cell.length_c   1.000
_cell.angle_alpha   90.00
_cell.angle_beta   90.00
_cell.angle_gamma   90.00
#
_symmetry.space_group_name_H-M   'P 1'
#
loop_
_entity.id
_entity.type
_entity.pdbx_description
1 polymer ?
#
loop_
_entity_poly.entity_id
_entity_poly.type
_entity_poly.pdbx_seq_one_letter_code
_entity_poly.pdbx_strand_id
1 'polypeptide(L)'
;MGSAVTVTNIQGTLPQDFPHGVYIRNGGNPLFGGLKWVKSIFGESSFIWVEGEGMLHALYFKKASNGKSWEVLYNNRFVETDSFRLEKLEKKRPCFLPTVEGDSVAVLFAFLLNWVRFGKFNKDISNTNVFEHSGKFYSIAENHLPHQIDINTLHTLGNWDLDATAWNNRPFTSHPKKAPETGELVIMGVTSTKPFMEVGIISEDGKRMVHKVDVKLSRSSLSHEIGVTKRYNVILDYALTMDFNRLIRGGPFLKYDKEGYSRIGVMPRYGDSDSIKWFNVKPNCCMHLFNCFELNQHEVVVWGCRANDSVIPGPEKGLNKFEWFSQRFNNQNNKIVVNEEEDNNGGSLLPVAYQWRLNLRTGEVKEKCLIHQSIFMDFPFINLRFTGLPNKFGYAQLLHSSASSNSGMFKFGGLAKLQFQQHTSNDEFSLDDEEIKVECHMLEENSYCSGASFVPRENGEEEDDGWIIAHVHNEITNTSQVYVLDARKFSEEPIAKITLPQRVPYGFHALARINSPHIILRLAWRMPWGSLHCNKSCNLVSIMVEDEKKSDYESRQQQQEAWSDERTVKGMKNNNNLHHYHCIG
;
A
#
# COMPACT_ATOMS: atom_id res chain seq x y z
N MET A 1 -13.08 11.80 -15.40
CA MET A 1 -13.19 11.02 -14.15
C MET A 1 -14.62 11.18 -13.70
N GLY A 2 -15.36 10.08 -13.59
CA GLY A 2 -16.83 10.11 -13.54
C GLY A 2 -17.41 9.68 -12.19
N SER A 3 -18.73 9.67 -12.13
CA SER A 3 -19.47 8.80 -11.21
C SER A 3 -19.10 7.33 -11.44
N ALA A 4 -19.37 6.47 -10.46
CA ALA A 4 -19.26 5.03 -10.64
C ALA A 4 -20.10 4.54 -11.83
N VAL A 5 -19.57 3.57 -12.58
CA VAL A 5 -20.16 3.03 -13.82
C VAL A 5 -20.48 1.56 -13.62
N THR A 6 -21.69 1.13 -14.00
CA THR A 6 -22.07 -0.29 -13.95
C THR A 6 -21.25 -1.11 -14.95
N VAL A 7 -20.64 -2.20 -14.46
CA VAL A 7 -19.88 -3.14 -15.29
C VAL A 7 -20.84 -4.22 -15.80
N THR A 8 -21.05 -4.27 -17.11
CA THR A 8 -22.00 -5.17 -17.76
C THR A 8 -21.36 -6.39 -18.41
N ASN A 9 -20.06 -6.32 -18.75
CA ASN A 9 -19.32 -7.42 -19.36
C ASN A 9 -18.62 -8.25 -18.27
N ILE A 10 -19.33 -9.26 -17.77
CA ILE A 10 -18.81 -10.27 -16.82
C ILE A 10 -18.92 -11.64 -17.50
N GLN A 11 -17.77 -12.29 -17.68
CA GLN A 11 -17.69 -13.69 -18.09
C GLN A 11 -17.63 -14.56 -16.82
N GLY A 12 -18.17 -15.79 -16.88
CA GLY A 12 -18.30 -16.65 -15.69
C GLY A 12 -19.49 -16.25 -14.80
N THR A 13 -19.43 -16.55 -13.50
CA THR A 13 -20.48 -16.23 -12.53
C THR A 13 -19.91 -16.13 -11.12
N LEU A 14 -20.16 -14.99 -10.45
CA LEU A 14 -19.90 -14.84 -9.02
C LEU A 14 -20.95 -15.63 -8.21
N PRO A 15 -20.56 -16.50 -7.26
CA PRO A 15 -21.48 -17.36 -6.53
C PRO A 15 -22.35 -16.58 -5.52
N GLN A 16 -23.33 -17.26 -4.92
CA GLN A 16 -24.33 -16.64 -4.04
C GLN A 16 -23.78 -16.29 -2.65
N ASP A 17 -22.74 -16.99 -2.22
CA ASP A 17 -21.95 -16.78 -1.00
C ASP A 17 -20.67 -15.97 -1.26
N PHE A 18 -20.48 -15.47 -2.50
CA PHE A 18 -19.60 -14.34 -2.69
C PHE A 18 -20.15 -13.18 -1.83
N PRO A 19 -19.29 -12.45 -1.10
CA PRO A 19 -19.75 -11.52 -0.07
C PRO A 19 -19.86 -10.07 -0.59
N HIS A 20 -20.63 -9.22 0.10
CA HIS A 20 -20.84 -7.83 -0.31
C HIS A 20 -19.66 -6.93 0.09
N GLY A 21 -19.26 -5.98 -0.76
CA GLY A 21 -18.26 -4.99 -0.35
C GLY A 21 -17.54 -4.29 -1.49
N VAL A 22 -16.26 -4.00 -1.25
CA VAL A 22 -15.38 -3.28 -2.18
C VAL A 22 -14.04 -4.00 -2.31
N TYR A 23 -13.53 -4.08 -3.53
CA TYR A 23 -12.14 -4.38 -3.85
C TYR A 23 -11.52 -3.10 -4.40
N ILE A 24 -10.45 -2.60 -3.75
CA ILE A 24 -9.81 -1.34 -4.10
C ILE A 24 -8.28 -1.51 -4.20
N ARG A 25 -7.71 -1.13 -5.34
CA ARG A 25 -6.25 -1.12 -5.60
C ARG A 25 -5.72 0.32 -5.67
N ASN A 26 -4.51 0.54 -5.15
CA ASN A 26 -3.75 1.78 -5.34
C ASN A 26 -2.57 1.59 -6.31
N GLY A 27 -2.13 2.65 -6.97
CA GLY A 27 -0.97 2.65 -7.86
C GLY A 27 -0.64 4.05 -8.37
N GLY A 28 0.59 4.25 -8.84
CA GLY A 28 1.02 5.52 -9.41
C GLY A 28 0.47 5.74 -10.82
N ASN A 29 -0.08 6.93 -11.09
CA ASN A 29 -0.54 7.32 -12.42
C ASN A 29 -0.08 8.77 -12.76
N PRO A 30 1.14 8.96 -13.31
CA PRO A 30 1.76 10.28 -13.45
C PRO A 30 0.91 11.35 -14.14
N LEU A 31 0.59 12.42 -13.40
CA LEU A 31 -0.38 13.48 -13.75
C LEU A 31 -0.16 14.20 -15.10
N PHE A 32 1.08 14.20 -15.58
CA PHE A 32 1.58 14.99 -16.72
C PHE A 32 2.28 14.12 -17.78
N GLY A 33 1.85 12.86 -17.94
CA GLY A 33 2.35 12.00 -19.02
C GLY A 33 3.78 11.48 -18.82
N GLY A 34 4.34 11.61 -17.61
CA GLY A 34 5.67 11.12 -17.28
C GLY A 34 6.81 12.10 -17.63
N LEU A 35 6.84 13.26 -16.96
CA LEU A 35 8.12 13.92 -16.68
C LEU A 35 8.95 12.97 -15.80
N LYS A 36 9.72 12.05 -16.41
CA LYS A 36 10.51 11.04 -15.69
C LYS A 36 11.83 11.58 -15.14
N TRP A 37 12.34 12.65 -15.74
CA TRP A 37 13.66 13.21 -15.48
C TRP A 37 13.69 14.72 -15.73
N VAL A 38 14.68 15.40 -15.15
CA VAL A 38 14.96 16.83 -15.31
C VAL A 38 16.46 17.01 -15.54
N LYS A 39 16.83 17.73 -16.60
CA LYS A 39 18.22 18.14 -16.86
C LYS A 39 18.45 19.58 -16.43
N SER A 40 19.59 19.84 -15.80
CA SER A 40 19.96 21.15 -15.26
C SER A 40 21.46 21.44 -15.45
N ILE A 41 21.90 22.63 -15.06
CA ILE A 41 23.34 22.96 -14.97
C ILE A 41 24.08 22.14 -13.88
N PHE A 42 23.35 21.47 -12.99
CA PHE A 42 23.88 20.63 -11.91
C PHE A 42 23.94 19.14 -12.28
N GLY A 43 23.59 18.80 -13.53
CA GLY A 43 23.41 17.42 -13.99
C GLY A 43 21.94 17.04 -14.12
N GLU A 44 21.68 15.73 -14.08
CA GLU A 44 20.37 15.12 -14.29
C GLU A 44 19.77 14.55 -13.00
N SER A 45 18.47 14.71 -12.76
CA SER A 45 17.75 13.97 -11.71
C SER A 45 16.48 13.31 -12.24
N SER A 46 16.14 12.14 -11.69
CA SER A 46 15.10 11.24 -12.20
C SER A 46 14.21 10.69 -11.08
N PHE A 47 12.96 10.42 -11.41
CA PHE A 47 12.02 9.70 -10.55
C PHE A 47 12.26 8.19 -10.70
N ILE A 48 12.17 7.44 -9.59
CA ILE A 48 12.20 5.98 -9.63
C ILE A 48 10.85 5.43 -10.13
N TRP A 49 10.85 4.19 -10.62
CA TRP A 49 9.69 3.60 -11.33
C TRP A 49 8.43 3.40 -10.46
N VAL A 50 8.56 3.48 -9.12
CA VAL A 50 7.42 3.43 -8.18
C VAL A 50 6.77 4.79 -7.92
N GLU A 51 7.33 5.89 -8.42
CA GLU A 51 6.79 7.24 -8.21
C GLU A 51 5.72 7.63 -9.26
N GLY A 52 4.78 8.47 -8.83
CA GLY A 52 3.64 8.93 -9.63
C GLY A 52 2.38 9.03 -8.77
N GLU A 53 1.55 10.05 -9.01
CA GLU A 53 0.44 10.40 -8.12
C GLU A 53 -0.54 9.24 -7.93
N GLY A 54 -0.95 8.98 -6.68
CA GLY A 54 -1.81 7.85 -6.33
C GLY A 54 -3.18 7.92 -6.99
N MET A 55 -3.55 6.84 -7.67
CA MET A 55 -4.87 6.66 -8.27
C MET A 55 -5.51 5.36 -7.79
N LEU A 56 -6.67 5.53 -7.16
CA LEU A 56 -7.52 4.46 -6.65
C LEU A 56 -8.39 3.92 -7.78
N HIS A 57 -8.45 2.59 -7.88
CA HIS A 57 -9.38 1.86 -8.73
C HIS A 57 -10.19 0.93 -7.84
N ALA A 58 -11.53 1.04 -7.88
CA ALA A 58 -12.41 0.29 -7.00
C ALA A 58 -13.54 -0.40 -7.76
N LEU A 59 -13.83 -1.65 -7.37
CA LEU A 59 -15.02 -2.39 -7.75
C LEU A 59 -15.90 -2.60 -6.52
N TYR A 60 -17.19 -2.27 -6.62
CA TYR A 60 -18.19 -2.48 -5.59
C TYR A 60 -19.10 -3.64 -5.99
N PHE A 61 -19.29 -4.59 -5.08
CA PHE A 61 -20.07 -5.81 -5.28
C PHE A 61 -21.32 -5.77 -4.42
N LYS A 62 -22.49 -5.84 -5.05
CA LYS A 62 -23.79 -5.94 -4.37
C LYS A 62 -24.65 -7.03 -5.01
N LYS A 63 -25.36 -7.83 -4.22
CA LYS A 63 -26.50 -8.61 -4.73
C LYS A 63 -27.60 -7.64 -5.17
N ALA A 64 -28.14 -7.83 -6.37
CA ALA A 64 -29.25 -7.07 -6.91
C ALA A 64 -30.56 -7.40 -6.16
N SER A 65 -31.62 -6.61 -6.37
CA SER A 65 -32.90 -6.73 -5.67
C SER A 65 -33.62 -8.09 -5.81
N ASN A 66 -33.16 -8.95 -6.73
CA ASN A 66 -33.65 -10.32 -6.90
C ASN A 66 -32.95 -11.35 -5.98
N GLY A 67 -31.92 -10.95 -5.24
CA GLY A 67 -31.12 -11.80 -4.36
C GLY A 67 -30.29 -12.88 -5.06
N LYS A 68 -30.18 -12.86 -6.40
CA LYS A 68 -29.61 -13.95 -7.21
C LYS A 68 -28.54 -13.53 -8.22
N SER A 69 -28.49 -12.26 -8.60
CA SER A 69 -27.49 -11.72 -9.54
C SER A 69 -26.69 -10.57 -8.91
N TRP A 70 -25.49 -10.33 -9.42
CA TRP A 70 -24.59 -9.28 -8.91
C TRP A 70 -24.69 -7.98 -9.71
N GLU A 71 -24.88 -6.86 -9.02
CA GLU A 71 -24.52 -5.53 -9.51
C GLU A 71 -23.03 -5.30 -9.19
N VAL A 72 -22.23 -5.05 -10.23
CA VAL A 72 -20.83 -4.63 -10.08
C VAL A 72 -20.70 -3.20 -10.59
N LEU A 73 -20.19 -2.30 -9.74
CA LEU A 73 -19.90 -0.90 -10.10
C LEU A 73 -18.39 -0.66 -10.08
N TYR A 74 -17.85 0.01 -11.08
CA TYR A 74 -16.45 0.43 -11.14
C TYR A 74 -16.32 1.95 -10.96
N ASN A 75 -15.37 2.39 -10.14
CA ASN A 75 -15.03 3.80 -9.93
C ASN A 75 -13.51 3.98 -9.91
N ASN A 76 -13.02 5.14 -10.34
CA ASN A 76 -11.61 5.50 -10.17
C ASN A 76 -11.41 6.99 -9.87
N ARG A 77 -10.43 7.30 -9.00
CA ARG A 77 -10.11 8.67 -8.61
C ARG A 77 -8.65 8.80 -8.19
N PHE A 78 -8.05 9.95 -8.52
CA PHE A 78 -6.81 10.36 -7.88
C PHE A 78 -7.01 10.67 -6.39
N VAL A 79 -5.97 10.43 -5.59
CA VAL A 79 -5.85 10.94 -4.24
C VAL A 79 -5.47 12.42 -4.33
N GLU A 80 -6.33 13.30 -3.84
CA GLU A 80 -6.17 14.76 -3.97
C GLU A 80 -5.25 15.31 -2.87
N THR A 81 -3.99 14.87 -2.86
CA THR A 81 -2.93 15.32 -1.92
C THR A 81 -2.58 16.80 -2.11
N ASP A 82 -1.90 17.45 -1.14
CA ASP A 82 -1.52 18.86 -1.26
C ASP A 82 -0.71 19.13 -2.54
N SER A 83 0.34 18.33 -2.78
CA SER A 83 1.17 18.42 -3.99
C SER A 83 0.38 18.12 -5.28
N PHE A 84 -0.55 17.16 -5.27
CA PHE A 84 -1.47 16.92 -6.39
C PHE A 84 -2.32 18.15 -6.68
N ARG A 85 -2.92 18.76 -5.65
CA ARG A 85 -3.82 19.92 -5.79
C ARG A 85 -3.07 21.14 -6.30
N LEU A 86 -1.88 21.40 -5.76
CA LEU A 86 -0.96 22.45 -6.21
C LEU A 86 -0.60 22.28 -7.69
N GLU A 87 -0.12 21.10 -8.11
CA GLU A 87 0.29 20.90 -9.50
C GLU A 87 -0.90 20.85 -10.47
N LYS A 88 -1.99 20.15 -10.13
CA LYS A 88 -3.09 19.87 -11.06
C LYS A 88 -4.13 20.99 -11.16
N LEU A 89 -4.49 21.60 -10.02
CA LEU A 89 -5.60 22.55 -9.95
C LEU A 89 -5.10 23.99 -10.06
N GLU A 90 -4.06 24.35 -9.30
CA GLU A 90 -3.52 25.71 -9.26
C GLU A 90 -2.53 25.99 -10.39
N LYS A 91 -1.39 25.29 -10.41
CA LYS A 91 -0.26 25.62 -11.29
C LYS A 91 -0.39 25.00 -12.68
N LYS A 92 -1.19 23.93 -12.81
CA LYS A 92 -1.51 23.18 -14.03
C LYS A 92 -0.28 22.63 -14.78
N ARG A 93 0.80 22.36 -14.04
CA ARG A 93 2.10 21.90 -14.56
C ARG A 93 2.92 21.15 -13.49
N PRO A 94 3.91 20.34 -13.87
CA PRO A 94 4.94 19.86 -12.94
C PRO A 94 5.63 21.02 -12.22
N CYS A 95 5.86 20.84 -10.92
CA CYS A 95 6.40 21.86 -10.02
C CYS A 95 7.54 21.31 -9.15
N PHE A 96 7.39 20.09 -8.61
CA PHE A 96 8.43 19.39 -7.84
C PHE A 96 9.46 18.74 -8.78
N LEU A 97 10.73 18.79 -8.37
CA LEU A 97 11.86 18.14 -9.02
C LEU A 97 12.09 16.73 -8.46
N PRO A 98 12.64 15.77 -9.23
CA PRO A 98 12.99 14.44 -8.73
C PRO A 98 14.21 14.48 -7.78
N THR A 99 14.16 13.70 -6.71
CA THR A 99 15.11 13.74 -5.57
C THR A 99 15.72 12.38 -5.20
N VAL A 100 15.46 11.32 -5.98
CA VAL A 100 15.83 9.95 -5.60
C VAL A 100 16.99 9.42 -6.43
N GLU A 101 16.97 9.61 -7.75
CA GLU A 101 17.92 9.04 -8.71
C GLU A 101 18.59 10.15 -9.55
N GLY A 102 19.81 9.91 -10.02
CA GLY A 102 20.54 10.79 -10.93
C GLY A 102 21.90 11.27 -10.40
N ASP A 103 22.36 12.40 -10.92
CA ASP A 103 23.55 13.11 -10.45
C ASP A 103 23.33 13.65 -9.03
N SER A 104 24.29 13.36 -8.16
CA SER A 104 24.29 13.75 -6.75
C SER A 104 24.11 15.25 -6.52
N VAL A 105 24.73 16.08 -7.36
CA VAL A 105 24.58 17.55 -7.30
C VAL A 105 23.18 17.98 -7.75
N ALA A 106 22.66 17.43 -8.85
CA ALA A 106 21.29 17.71 -9.32
C ALA A 106 20.23 17.29 -8.30
N VAL A 107 20.38 16.10 -7.70
CA VAL A 107 19.50 15.60 -6.64
C VAL A 107 19.56 16.47 -5.38
N LEU A 108 20.76 16.90 -4.95
CA LEU A 108 20.91 17.81 -3.81
C LEU A 108 20.25 19.18 -4.07
N PHE A 109 20.41 19.73 -5.28
CA PHE A 109 19.71 20.96 -5.67
C PHE A 109 18.20 20.75 -5.84
N ALA A 110 17.73 19.58 -6.26
CA ALA A 110 16.31 19.26 -6.31
C ALA A 110 15.67 19.25 -4.91
N PHE A 111 16.32 18.63 -3.93
CA PHE A 111 15.91 18.69 -2.52
C PHE A 111 15.81 20.14 -2.02
N LEU A 112 16.87 20.93 -2.25
CA LEU A 112 16.93 22.34 -1.83
C LEU A 112 15.84 23.19 -2.50
N LEU A 113 15.67 23.07 -3.82
CA LEU A 113 14.71 23.86 -4.58
C LEU A 113 13.26 23.48 -4.29
N ASN A 114 12.97 22.20 -4.05
CA ASN A 114 11.64 21.78 -3.59
C ASN A 114 11.33 22.38 -2.20
N TRP A 115 12.26 22.27 -1.26
CA TRP A 115 12.10 22.81 0.10
C TRP A 115 11.93 24.34 0.10
N VAL A 116 12.78 25.09 -0.60
CA VAL A 116 12.68 26.56 -0.68
C VAL A 116 11.39 27.03 -1.37
N ARG A 117 10.84 26.25 -2.31
CA ARG A 117 9.63 26.64 -3.07
C ARG A 117 8.32 26.19 -2.41
N PHE A 118 8.33 25.12 -1.61
CA PHE A 118 7.11 24.45 -1.14
C PHE A 118 7.13 24.03 0.34
N GLY A 119 8.23 24.21 1.06
CA GLY A 119 8.43 23.69 2.42
C GLY A 119 8.57 22.16 2.51
N LYS A 120 8.40 21.44 1.40
CA LYS A 120 8.47 19.96 1.31
C LYS A 120 9.62 19.55 0.39
N PHE A 121 10.34 18.49 0.78
CA PHE A 121 11.42 17.92 -0.03
C PHE A 121 10.91 17.20 -1.29
N ASN A 122 9.79 16.48 -1.18
CA ASN A 122 9.24 15.58 -2.19
C ASN A 122 7.74 15.88 -2.40
N LYS A 123 7.13 15.25 -3.43
CA LYS A 123 5.67 15.18 -3.57
C LYS A 123 5.05 14.30 -2.49
N ASP A 124 3.81 14.59 -2.10
CA ASP A 124 2.97 13.68 -1.31
C ASP A 124 2.31 12.67 -2.26
N ILE A 125 2.87 11.46 -2.36
CA ILE A 125 2.58 10.55 -3.48
C ILE A 125 1.29 9.74 -3.28
N SER A 126 1.10 9.17 -2.08
CA SER A 126 -0.07 8.38 -1.67
C SER A 126 -0.52 7.27 -2.65
N ASN A 127 0.41 6.58 -3.29
CA ASN A 127 0.14 5.63 -4.38
C ASN A 127 0.27 4.14 -4.04
N THR A 128 0.80 3.78 -2.88
CA THR A 128 1.36 2.45 -2.62
C THR A 128 0.29 1.47 -2.14
N ASN A 129 -0.45 1.82 -1.08
CA ASN A 129 -1.44 0.90 -0.48
C ASN A 129 -2.78 1.59 -0.18
N VAL A 130 -3.81 0.78 0.09
CA VAL A 130 -5.03 1.18 0.80
C VAL A 130 -5.20 0.27 2.01
N PHE A 131 -5.34 0.83 3.21
CA PHE A 131 -5.64 0.06 4.43
C PHE A 131 -6.87 0.60 5.14
N GLU A 132 -7.36 -0.17 6.12
CA GLU A 132 -8.49 0.19 6.98
C GLU A 132 -8.06 0.17 8.45
N HIS A 133 -8.47 1.19 9.21
CA HIS A 133 -8.38 1.17 10.66
C HIS A 133 -9.53 1.93 11.32
N SER A 134 -10.06 1.43 12.43
CA SER A 134 -11.23 1.98 13.14
C SER A 134 -12.43 2.35 12.23
N GLY A 135 -12.74 1.55 11.22
CA GLY A 135 -13.83 1.79 10.26
C GLY A 135 -13.52 2.89 9.22
N LYS A 136 -12.34 3.50 9.26
CA LYS A 136 -11.86 4.50 8.30
C LYS A 136 -10.88 3.86 7.31
N PHE A 137 -10.87 4.39 6.09
CA PHE A 137 -10.02 3.89 5.01
C PHE A 137 -8.97 4.95 4.66
N TYR A 138 -7.75 4.50 4.37
CA TYR A 138 -6.59 5.36 4.15
C TYR A 138 -5.80 4.91 2.93
N SER A 139 -5.40 5.89 2.12
CA SER A 139 -4.40 5.73 1.07
C SER A 139 -3.03 6.17 1.59
N ILE A 140 -1.94 5.51 1.17
CA ILE A 140 -0.59 5.78 1.71
C ILE A 140 0.53 5.54 0.68
N ALA A 141 1.60 6.31 0.81
CA ALA A 141 2.95 6.03 0.30
C ALA A 141 3.97 6.55 1.34
N GLU A 142 5.16 5.96 1.35
CA GLU A 142 6.07 5.96 2.50
C GLU A 142 6.86 7.26 2.72
N ASN A 143 6.46 8.33 2.04
CA ASN A 143 7.10 9.63 2.09
C ASN A 143 6.25 10.72 2.77
N HIS A 144 5.03 10.38 3.22
CA HIS A 144 4.13 11.31 3.92
C HIS A 144 3.20 10.58 4.90
N LEU A 145 2.25 11.30 5.51
CA LEU A 145 1.14 10.74 6.30
C LEU A 145 0.09 10.03 5.40
N PRO A 146 -0.72 9.11 5.96
CA PRO A 146 -1.84 8.51 5.24
C PRO A 146 -2.93 9.54 4.95
N HIS A 147 -3.55 9.46 3.77
CA HIS A 147 -4.69 10.30 3.39
C HIS A 147 -6.00 9.52 3.62
N GLN A 148 -6.88 10.01 4.48
CA GLN A 148 -8.20 9.39 4.70
C GLN A 148 -9.06 9.54 3.44
N ILE A 149 -9.78 8.49 3.07
CA ILE A 149 -10.68 8.45 1.91
C ILE A 149 -12.10 8.03 2.29
N ASP A 150 -13.10 8.60 1.63
CA ASP A 150 -14.46 8.04 1.64
C ASP A 150 -14.49 6.83 0.70
N ILE A 151 -14.67 5.64 1.28
CA ILE A 151 -14.57 4.37 0.56
C ILE A 151 -15.66 4.18 -0.51
N ASN A 152 -16.77 4.91 -0.43
CA ASN A 152 -17.92 4.74 -1.34
C ASN A 152 -17.81 5.62 -2.60
N THR A 153 -17.09 6.74 -2.49
CA THR A 153 -17.00 7.78 -3.52
C THR A 153 -15.57 8.07 -3.98
N LEU A 154 -14.59 7.47 -3.29
CA LEU A 154 -13.14 7.67 -3.47
C LEU A 154 -12.66 9.11 -3.21
N HIS A 155 -13.49 9.99 -2.64
CA HIS A 155 -13.07 11.33 -2.26
C HIS A 155 -11.98 11.29 -1.17
N THR A 156 -10.89 12.01 -1.39
CA THR A 156 -9.90 12.31 -0.33
C THR A 156 -10.52 13.29 0.67
N LEU A 157 -10.36 12.99 1.96
CA LEU A 157 -10.94 13.74 3.07
C LEU A 157 -9.92 14.61 3.82
N GLY A 158 -8.62 14.32 3.64
CA GLY A 158 -7.49 14.99 4.28
C GLY A 158 -6.41 14.00 4.70
N ASN A 159 -5.35 14.48 5.36
CA ASN A 159 -4.40 13.61 6.06
C ASN A 159 -5.07 12.95 7.27
N TRP A 160 -4.55 11.82 7.74
CA TRP A 160 -4.98 11.22 9.00
C TRP A 160 -4.52 12.11 10.16
N ASP A 161 -5.47 12.87 10.70
CA ASP A 161 -5.34 13.59 11.97
C ASP A 161 -5.41 12.61 13.14
N LEU A 162 -4.37 11.78 13.27
CA LEU A 162 -3.95 11.21 14.53
C LEU A 162 -2.97 12.22 15.13
N ASP A 163 -3.32 12.83 16.28
CA ASP A 163 -2.61 13.93 16.94
C ASP A 163 -1.17 14.07 16.45
N ALA A 164 -0.96 15.03 15.53
CA ALA A 164 0.26 15.09 14.73
C ALA A 164 1.53 15.30 15.59
N THR A 165 1.35 15.76 16.84
CA THR A 165 2.43 15.86 17.83
C THR A 165 2.91 14.48 18.30
N ALA A 166 2.02 13.50 18.47
CA ALA A 166 2.37 12.15 18.93
C ALA A 166 3.23 11.40 17.91
N TRP A 167 2.92 11.53 16.61
CA TRP A 167 3.70 10.92 15.52
C TRP A 167 4.81 11.83 14.94
N ASN A 168 5.05 13.01 15.54
CA ASN A 168 6.07 13.97 15.09
C ASN A 168 5.98 14.35 13.59
N ASN A 169 4.79 14.26 12.97
CA ASN A 169 4.56 14.41 11.52
C ASN A 169 5.54 13.59 10.65
N ARG A 170 5.94 12.38 11.08
CA ARG A 170 6.87 11.51 10.35
C ARG A 170 6.18 10.81 9.16
N PRO A 171 6.94 10.41 8.11
CA PRO A 171 6.45 9.49 7.10
C PRO A 171 5.90 8.20 7.73
N PHE A 172 4.94 7.59 7.07
CA PHE A 172 4.18 6.45 7.59
C PHE A 172 4.32 5.27 6.63
N THR A 173 4.65 4.07 7.13
CA THR A 173 4.80 2.86 6.30
C THR A 173 3.56 2.58 5.45
N SER A 174 3.76 2.09 4.23
CA SER A 174 2.66 1.64 3.38
C SER A 174 2.05 0.32 3.85
N HIS A 175 2.68 -0.37 4.80
CA HIS A 175 2.28 -1.70 5.31
C HIS A 175 1.98 -1.75 6.82
N PRO A 176 1.09 -0.88 7.36
CA PRO A 176 0.72 -0.97 8.76
C PRO A 176 -0.05 -2.27 9.01
N LYS A 177 0.31 -3.01 10.07
CA LYS A 177 -0.31 -4.31 10.40
C LYS A 177 -1.17 -4.18 11.64
N LYS A 178 -2.33 -4.84 11.66
CA LYS A 178 -3.09 -4.98 12.91
C LYS A 178 -2.48 -6.10 13.76
N ALA A 179 -2.26 -5.82 15.03
CA ALA A 179 -1.90 -6.85 16.00
C ALA A 179 -3.11 -7.78 16.20
N PRO A 180 -2.92 -9.12 16.19
CA PRO A 180 -3.97 -10.04 16.58
C PRO A 180 -4.34 -9.83 18.06
N GLU A 181 -5.54 -10.24 18.43
CA GLU A 181 -6.13 -10.14 19.79
C GLU A 181 -6.43 -8.71 20.27
N THR A 182 -5.56 -7.71 20.05
CA THR A 182 -5.80 -6.31 20.49
C THR A 182 -6.42 -5.40 19.42
N GLY A 183 -6.32 -5.76 18.12
CA GLY A 183 -6.86 -4.96 17.01
C GLY A 183 -6.09 -3.65 16.74
N GLU A 184 -5.07 -3.34 17.53
CA GLU A 184 -4.22 -2.14 17.44
C GLU A 184 -3.40 -2.13 16.15
N LEU A 185 -3.15 -0.95 15.59
CA LEU A 185 -2.38 -0.79 14.36
C LEU A 185 -0.91 -0.51 14.69
N VAL A 186 -0.04 -1.46 14.35
CA VAL A 186 1.42 -1.32 14.45
C VAL A 186 1.94 -0.65 13.18
N ILE A 187 2.77 0.38 13.37
CA ILE A 187 3.24 1.27 12.32
C ILE A 187 4.75 1.52 12.44
N MET A 188 5.34 2.01 11.36
CA MET A 188 6.75 2.37 11.26
C MET A 188 6.88 3.67 10.48
N GLY A 189 7.85 4.51 10.85
CA GLY A 189 8.19 5.73 10.13
C GLY A 189 9.69 5.86 9.96
N VAL A 190 10.17 5.80 8.72
CA VAL A 190 11.59 5.82 8.35
C VAL A 190 11.99 7.19 7.83
N THR A 191 13.16 7.70 8.23
CA THR A 191 13.72 8.98 7.78
C THR A 191 15.22 8.88 7.54
N SER A 192 15.74 9.65 6.58
CA SER A 192 17.18 9.76 6.28
C SER A 192 18.00 10.58 7.30
N THR A 193 17.34 11.07 8.36
CA THR A 193 17.91 11.77 9.51
C THR A 193 17.44 11.10 10.82
N LYS A 194 18.16 11.31 11.92
CA LYS A 194 17.82 10.72 13.23
C LYS A 194 16.56 11.38 13.85
N PRO A 195 15.70 10.63 14.57
CA PRO A 195 15.72 9.17 14.71
C PRO A 195 15.39 8.50 13.38
N PHE A 196 16.21 7.53 12.94
CA PHE A 196 16.13 7.00 11.57
C PHE A 196 14.89 6.13 11.35
N MET A 197 14.39 5.49 12.41
CA MET A 197 13.19 4.66 12.39
C MET A 197 12.50 4.78 13.74
N GLU A 198 11.25 5.27 13.75
CA GLU A 198 10.36 5.12 14.90
C GLU A 198 9.36 4.00 14.60
N VAL A 199 9.09 3.14 15.59
CA VAL A 199 7.95 2.21 15.59
C VAL A 199 6.87 2.79 16.50
N GLY A 200 5.63 2.76 16.04
CA GLY A 200 4.46 3.26 16.77
C GLY A 200 3.35 2.22 16.84
N ILE A 201 2.45 2.39 17.80
CA ILE A 201 1.24 1.58 17.94
C ILE A 201 0.06 2.52 18.18
N ILE A 202 -0.98 2.37 17.38
CA ILE A 202 -2.23 3.13 17.47
C ILE A 202 -3.33 2.23 18.02
N SER A 203 -4.13 2.74 18.97
CA SER A 203 -5.27 2.04 19.57
C SER A 203 -6.26 1.51 18.52
N GLU A 204 -7.00 0.44 18.83
CA GLU A 204 -8.00 -0.15 17.93
C GLU A 204 -8.99 0.89 17.38
N ASP A 205 -9.41 1.84 18.22
CA ASP A 205 -10.32 2.95 17.89
C ASP A 205 -9.68 4.10 17.09
N GLY A 206 -8.41 3.96 16.71
CA GLY A 206 -7.69 4.90 15.86
C GLY A 206 -7.40 6.28 16.46
N LYS A 207 -7.63 6.49 17.78
CA LYS A 207 -7.55 7.83 18.41
C LYS A 207 -6.23 8.14 19.10
N ARG A 208 -5.48 7.14 19.59
CA ARG A 208 -4.33 7.35 20.48
C ARG A 208 -3.10 6.55 20.02
N MET A 209 -1.95 7.21 19.96
CA MET A 209 -0.65 6.53 19.97
C MET A 209 -0.47 5.90 21.36
N VAL A 210 -0.59 4.57 21.47
CA VAL A 210 -0.49 3.86 22.76
C VAL A 210 0.97 3.61 23.17
N HIS A 211 1.87 3.53 22.19
CA HIS A 211 3.31 3.35 22.37
C HIS A 211 4.08 3.93 21.19
N LYS A 212 5.29 4.45 21.45
CA LYS A 212 6.23 4.88 20.39
C LYS A 212 7.68 4.75 20.86
N VAL A 213 8.56 4.31 19.97
CA VAL A 213 9.98 4.06 20.26
C VAL A 213 10.86 4.40 19.06
N ASP A 214 11.95 5.14 19.29
CA ASP A 214 13.09 5.23 18.36
C ASP A 214 13.87 3.91 18.43
N VAL A 215 14.05 3.24 17.29
CA VAL A 215 14.76 1.96 17.18
C VAL A 215 16.29 2.13 17.39
N LYS A 216 16.78 3.38 17.51
CA LYS A 216 18.19 3.76 17.73
C LYS A 216 19.14 3.20 16.65
N LEU A 217 18.68 3.01 15.42
CA LEU A 217 19.51 2.51 14.32
C LEU A 217 20.78 3.35 14.09
N SER A 218 21.85 2.69 13.65
CA SER A 218 23.13 3.33 13.30
C SER A 218 23.09 4.01 11.93
N ARG A 219 22.22 3.54 11.03
CA ARG A 219 22.01 4.00 9.64
C ARG A 219 20.52 4.12 9.32
N SER A 220 20.17 4.85 8.27
CA SER A 220 18.82 4.83 7.71
C SER A 220 18.69 3.69 6.70
N SER A 221 18.25 2.51 7.16
CA SER A 221 17.79 1.43 6.27
C SER A 221 16.40 1.78 5.73
N LEU A 222 16.17 1.58 4.44
CA LEU A 222 14.85 1.75 3.82
C LEU A 222 14.02 0.47 4.03
N SER A 223 13.50 0.31 5.25
CA SER A 223 12.54 -0.76 5.55
C SER A 223 11.18 -0.39 4.96
N HIS A 224 10.73 -1.14 3.96
CA HIS A 224 9.39 -1.01 3.36
C HIS A 224 8.30 -1.54 4.30
N GLU A 225 8.63 -2.59 5.03
CA GLU A 225 7.68 -3.54 5.61
C GLU A 225 7.96 -3.75 7.10
N ILE A 226 6.92 -4.08 7.86
CA ILE A 226 6.98 -4.35 9.30
C ILE A 226 6.13 -5.59 9.63
N GLY A 227 6.71 -6.55 10.33
CA GLY A 227 6.01 -7.74 10.79
C GLY A 227 5.41 -7.56 12.19
N VAL A 228 4.39 -8.36 12.49
CA VAL A 228 3.81 -8.49 13.82
C VAL A 228 3.58 -9.97 14.13
N THR A 229 3.70 -10.36 15.39
CA THR A 229 3.21 -11.65 15.91
C THR A 229 2.10 -11.37 16.94
N LYS A 230 1.80 -12.27 17.88
CA LYS A 230 1.00 -11.93 19.07
C LYS A 230 1.75 -10.95 19.99
N ARG A 231 2.93 -11.35 20.47
CA ARG A 231 3.72 -10.63 21.48
C ARG A 231 4.72 -9.61 20.92
N TYR A 232 5.08 -9.67 19.63
CA TYR A 232 6.24 -8.95 19.09
C TYR A 232 5.94 -8.08 17.86
N ASN A 233 6.73 -7.03 17.70
CA ASN A 233 6.99 -6.33 16.44
C ASN A 233 8.24 -6.95 15.81
N VAL A 234 8.24 -7.11 14.48
CA VAL A 234 9.38 -7.65 13.71
C VAL A 234 9.88 -6.57 12.76
N ILE A 235 11.12 -6.12 12.97
CA ILE A 235 11.74 -4.96 12.33
C ILE A 235 12.81 -5.44 11.36
N LEU A 236 12.86 -4.88 10.14
CA LEU A 236 13.82 -5.24 9.11
C LEU A 236 14.90 -4.15 8.98
N ASP A 237 16.19 -4.49 9.17
CA ASP A 237 17.33 -3.60 8.93
C ASP A 237 18.23 -4.23 7.86
N TYR A 238 17.83 -4.03 6.61
CA TYR A 238 18.47 -4.56 5.41
C TYR A 238 19.42 -3.54 4.76
N ALA A 239 20.27 -4.04 3.86
CA ALA A 239 21.37 -3.27 3.27
C ALA A 239 20.97 -2.17 2.26
N LEU A 240 19.68 -1.99 1.96
CA LEU A 240 19.20 -0.81 1.22
C LEU A 240 19.14 0.41 2.16
N THR A 241 19.86 1.48 1.82
CA THR A 241 20.06 2.62 2.71
C THR A 241 19.77 3.97 2.05
N MET A 242 19.22 4.92 2.82
CA MET A 242 19.23 6.36 2.52
C MET A 242 20.43 7.02 3.21
N ASP A 243 21.21 7.85 2.49
CA ASP A 243 22.26 8.65 3.13
C ASP A 243 22.53 9.98 2.43
N PHE A 244 22.28 11.08 3.15
CA PHE A 244 22.62 12.44 2.70
C PHE A 244 24.14 12.70 2.71
N ASN A 245 24.94 12.02 3.55
CA ASN A 245 26.39 12.20 3.56
C ASN A 245 27.03 11.58 2.32
N ARG A 246 26.58 10.39 1.91
CA ARG A 246 26.90 9.78 0.61
C ARG A 246 26.51 10.69 -0.56
N LEU A 247 25.34 11.32 -0.51
CA LEU A 247 24.92 12.30 -1.51
C LEU A 247 25.87 13.51 -1.59
N ILE A 248 26.21 14.12 -0.45
CA ILE A 248 27.15 15.25 -0.36
C ILE A 248 28.57 14.87 -0.83
N ARG A 249 28.98 13.61 -0.60
CA ARG A 249 30.25 13.03 -1.11
C ARG A 249 30.21 12.64 -2.60
N GLY A 250 29.12 12.93 -3.31
CA GLY A 250 28.98 12.71 -4.75
C GLY A 250 28.34 11.38 -5.16
N GLY A 251 28.02 10.49 -4.21
CA GLY A 251 27.32 9.23 -4.45
C GLY A 251 25.79 9.35 -4.52
N PRO A 252 25.06 8.25 -4.76
CA PRO A 252 23.60 8.28 -4.86
C PRO A 252 22.90 8.41 -3.50
N PHE A 253 21.70 9.01 -3.46
CA PHE A 253 20.93 9.18 -2.22
C PHE A 253 20.49 7.82 -1.63
N LEU A 254 19.93 6.94 -2.47
CA LEU A 254 19.70 5.53 -2.15
C LEU A 254 20.87 4.65 -2.64
N LYS A 255 21.17 3.56 -1.94
CA LYS A 255 22.10 2.51 -2.39
C LYS A 255 21.79 1.19 -1.68
N TYR A 256 21.76 0.09 -2.42
CA TYR A 256 21.90 -1.26 -1.86
C TYR A 256 23.38 -1.59 -1.65
N ASP A 257 23.73 -2.06 -0.46
CA ASP A 257 25.12 -2.18 -0.01
C ASP A 257 25.49 -3.65 0.25
N LYS A 258 25.92 -4.37 -0.79
CA LYS A 258 26.10 -5.84 -0.77
C LYS A 258 27.02 -6.37 0.34
N GLU A 259 28.06 -5.61 0.68
CA GLU A 259 29.02 -5.91 1.75
C GLU A 259 28.49 -5.50 3.14
N GLY A 260 27.39 -4.76 3.19
CA GLY A 260 26.75 -4.29 4.40
C GLY A 260 25.89 -5.36 5.06
N TYR A 261 25.84 -5.32 6.40
CA TYR A 261 25.05 -6.26 7.18
C TYR A 261 23.55 -6.19 6.84
N SER A 262 22.84 -7.30 7.10
CA SER A 262 21.39 -7.38 7.15
C SER A 262 20.97 -8.11 8.43
N ARG A 263 19.88 -7.67 9.06
CA ARG A 263 19.39 -8.26 10.33
C ARG A 263 17.90 -8.04 10.53
N ILE A 264 17.28 -8.94 11.29
CA ILE A 264 15.89 -8.86 11.73
C ILE A 264 15.88 -8.60 13.24
N GLY A 265 15.10 -7.62 13.69
CA GLY A 265 14.91 -7.29 15.10
C GLY A 265 13.56 -7.80 15.60
N VAL A 266 13.55 -8.57 16.69
CA VAL A 266 12.33 -8.95 17.39
C VAL A 266 12.21 -8.11 18.66
N MET A 267 11.17 -7.28 18.74
CA MET A 267 10.91 -6.35 19.84
C MET A 267 9.58 -6.73 20.51
N PRO A 268 9.49 -6.86 21.86
CA PRO A 268 8.21 -6.96 22.56
C PRO A 268 7.25 -5.84 22.12
N ARG A 269 5.93 -6.09 22.06
CA ARG A 269 4.93 -5.15 21.52
C ARG A 269 5.15 -3.72 22.03
N TYR A 270 5.20 -3.56 23.36
CA TYR A 270 5.40 -2.27 24.05
C TYR A 270 6.84 -2.09 24.57
N GLY A 271 7.81 -2.78 23.96
CA GLY A 271 9.23 -2.71 24.32
C GLY A 271 9.92 -1.44 23.82
N ASP A 272 11.09 -1.16 24.41
CA ASP A 272 12.00 -0.10 23.96
C ASP A 272 13.09 -0.65 23.01
N SER A 273 13.98 0.23 22.55
CA SER A 273 15.12 -0.10 21.68
C SER A 273 16.10 -1.11 22.26
N ASP A 274 16.18 -1.18 23.59
CA ASP A 274 17.19 -1.93 24.34
C ASP A 274 16.64 -3.35 24.63
N SER A 275 15.32 -3.51 24.55
CA SER A 275 14.59 -4.79 24.52
C SER A 275 14.58 -5.52 23.16
N ILE A 276 15.14 -4.92 22.09
CA ILE A 276 15.16 -5.53 20.74
C ILE A 276 16.23 -6.63 20.67
N LYS A 277 15.81 -7.88 20.44
CA LYS A 277 16.75 -8.95 20.08
C LYS A 277 17.01 -8.92 18.58
N TRP A 278 18.25 -8.57 18.21
CA TRP A 278 18.71 -8.56 16.82
C TRP A 278 19.28 -9.91 16.39
N PHE A 279 18.92 -10.33 15.18
CA PHE A 279 19.33 -11.57 14.53
C PHE A 279 19.98 -11.24 13.18
N ASN A 280 21.26 -11.56 13.01
CA ASN A 280 21.95 -11.35 11.73
C ASN A 280 21.46 -12.36 10.69
N VAL A 281 21.23 -11.90 9.46
CA VAL A 281 20.78 -12.73 8.32
C VAL A 281 21.67 -12.47 7.10
N LYS A 282 21.69 -13.39 6.14
CA LYS A 282 22.37 -13.19 4.85
C LYS A 282 21.93 -11.87 4.19
N PRO A 283 22.87 -11.03 3.68
CA PRO A 283 22.52 -9.83 2.92
C PRO A 283 21.48 -10.12 1.84
N ASN A 284 20.42 -9.31 1.84
CA ASN A 284 19.29 -9.48 0.93
C ASN A 284 18.45 -8.20 0.80
N CYS A 285 17.57 -8.19 -0.18
CA CYS A 285 16.47 -7.25 -0.28
C CYS A 285 15.14 -8.04 -0.23
N CYS A 286 14.46 -8.00 0.91
CA CYS A 286 13.09 -8.49 1.04
C CYS A 286 12.15 -7.29 1.23
N MET A 287 11.31 -7.03 0.23
CA MET A 287 10.39 -5.88 0.23
C MET A 287 9.10 -6.18 1.01
N HIS A 288 8.60 -7.42 0.95
CA HIS A 288 7.27 -7.77 1.45
C HIS A 288 7.27 -9.08 2.22
N LEU A 289 6.42 -9.16 3.25
CA LEU A 289 6.24 -10.35 4.08
C LEU A 289 4.89 -11.03 3.78
N PHE A 290 4.87 -12.36 3.75
CA PHE A 290 3.62 -13.14 3.82
C PHE A 290 2.98 -12.98 5.20
N ASN A 291 3.77 -13.27 6.25
CA ASN A 291 3.32 -13.21 7.64
C ASN A 291 4.53 -13.22 8.59
N CYS A 292 4.27 -12.96 9.87
CA CYS A 292 5.15 -13.32 10.98
C CYS A 292 4.30 -13.99 12.06
N PHE A 293 4.85 -14.97 12.78
CA PHE A 293 4.15 -15.60 13.90
C PHE A 293 5.12 -16.20 14.90
N GLU A 294 4.61 -16.57 16.07
CA GLU A 294 5.35 -17.37 17.05
C GLU A 294 5.03 -18.84 16.83
N LEU A 295 6.06 -19.66 16.60
CA LEU A 295 5.88 -21.13 16.53
C LEU A 295 5.72 -21.71 17.94
N ASN A 296 6.42 -21.13 18.91
CA ASN A 296 6.39 -21.50 20.33
C ASN A 296 6.77 -20.29 21.22
N GLN A 297 7.02 -20.50 22.51
CA GLN A 297 7.38 -19.41 23.44
C GLN A 297 8.76 -18.76 23.14
N HIS A 298 9.60 -19.42 22.35
CA HIS A 298 11.01 -19.08 22.16
C HIS A 298 11.42 -18.91 20.70
N GLU A 299 10.46 -18.95 19.76
CA GLU A 299 10.76 -18.84 18.34
C GLU A 299 9.74 -17.98 17.59
N VAL A 300 10.26 -17.05 16.78
CA VAL A 300 9.49 -16.28 15.79
C VAL A 300 9.86 -16.76 14.39
N VAL A 301 8.84 -17.04 13.59
CA VAL A 301 8.95 -17.34 12.16
C VAL A 301 8.59 -16.09 11.36
N VAL A 302 9.39 -15.81 10.35
CA VAL A 302 9.18 -14.73 9.38
C VAL A 302 9.16 -15.34 7.99
N TRP A 303 8.10 -15.07 7.22
CA TRP A 303 7.96 -15.50 5.82
C TRP A 303 7.89 -14.29 4.90
N GLY A 304 8.67 -14.26 3.83
CA GLY A 304 8.69 -13.13 2.89
C GLY A 304 9.28 -13.45 1.51
N CYS A 305 9.23 -12.47 0.62
CA CYS A 305 9.79 -12.54 -0.72
C CYS A 305 11.21 -11.94 -0.74
N ARG A 306 12.23 -12.80 -0.79
CA ARG A 306 13.66 -12.44 -0.69
C ARG A 306 14.32 -12.41 -2.07
N ALA A 307 14.93 -11.29 -2.45
CA ALA A 307 15.87 -11.17 -3.57
C ALA A 307 17.32 -10.96 -3.08
N ASN A 308 18.32 -11.29 -3.90
CA ASN A 308 19.74 -11.09 -3.58
C ASN A 308 20.21 -9.64 -3.79
N ASP A 309 19.51 -8.87 -4.63
CA ASP A 309 19.77 -7.47 -4.91
C ASP A 309 18.48 -6.64 -4.89
N SER A 310 18.59 -5.31 -4.87
CA SER A 310 17.41 -4.43 -4.79
C SER A 310 17.02 -3.79 -6.11
N VAL A 311 15.72 -3.77 -6.38
CA VAL A 311 15.07 -3.06 -7.50
C VAL A 311 15.03 -1.53 -7.29
N ILE A 312 15.44 -1.05 -6.10
CA ILE A 312 15.46 0.35 -5.69
C ILE A 312 16.84 0.68 -5.08
N PRO A 313 17.60 1.66 -5.60
CA PRO A 313 17.46 2.28 -6.91
C PRO A 313 18.14 1.39 -7.96
N GLY A 314 17.42 1.06 -9.04
CA GLY A 314 18.06 0.63 -10.28
C GLY A 314 18.15 1.81 -11.26
N PRO A 315 19.26 2.02 -11.98
CA PRO A 315 20.51 1.25 -11.99
C PRO A 315 21.61 1.90 -11.14
N GLU A 316 22.81 1.32 -11.14
CA GLU A 316 24.01 2.03 -10.68
C GLU A 316 24.45 3.12 -11.68
N LYS A 317 25.11 4.17 -11.19
CA LYS A 317 25.41 5.37 -11.97
C LYS A 317 26.32 5.05 -13.18
N GLY A 318 25.85 5.41 -14.37
CA GLY A 318 26.58 5.24 -15.63
C GLY A 318 26.17 4.00 -16.44
N LEU A 319 25.31 3.14 -15.88
CA LEU A 319 24.75 1.97 -16.59
C LEU A 319 23.42 2.34 -17.29
N ASN A 320 23.15 1.73 -18.44
CA ASN A 320 21.86 1.88 -19.11
C ASN A 320 20.77 1.22 -18.24
N LYS A 321 19.81 2.02 -17.77
CA LYS A 321 18.70 1.60 -16.90
C LYS A 321 17.90 0.42 -17.48
N PHE A 322 17.63 0.43 -18.79
CA PHE A 322 16.91 -0.66 -19.43
C PHE A 322 17.73 -1.95 -19.44
N GLU A 323 18.99 -1.88 -19.86
CA GLU A 323 19.90 -3.05 -19.90
C GLU A 323 20.16 -3.63 -18.51
N TRP A 324 20.32 -2.78 -17.49
CA TRP A 324 20.54 -3.21 -16.09
C TRP A 324 19.36 -4.01 -15.54
N PHE A 325 18.13 -3.49 -15.65
CA PHE A 325 16.93 -4.25 -15.27
C PHE A 325 16.74 -5.48 -16.18
N SER A 326 16.98 -5.33 -17.48
CA SER A 326 16.84 -6.42 -18.45
C SER A 326 17.73 -7.61 -18.10
N GLN A 327 19.02 -7.39 -17.88
CA GLN A 327 19.98 -8.43 -17.49
C GLN A 327 19.60 -9.08 -16.15
N ARG A 328 19.25 -8.28 -15.13
CA ARG A 328 18.99 -8.78 -13.77
C ARG A 328 17.61 -9.43 -13.57
N PHE A 329 16.69 -9.27 -14.53
CA PHE A 329 15.45 -10.05 -14.63
C PHE A 329 15.56 -11.25 -15.59
N ASN A 330 16.66 -11.41 -16.32
CA ASN A 330 16.82 -12.43 -17.35
C ASN A 330 17.32 -13.77 -16.77
N ASN A 331 16.53 -14.83 -16.92
CA ASN A 331 16.87 -16.18 -16.46
C ASN A 331 17.46 -17.09 -17.57
N GLN A 332 18.15 -16.51 -18.57
CA GLN A 332 18.62 -17.26 -19.77
C GLN A 332 19.60 -18.40 -19.50
N ASN A 333 20.27 -18.43 -18.33
CA ASN A 333 21.07 -19.57 -17.92
C ASN A 333 20.18 -20.63 -17.26
N ASN A 334 19.63 -21.55 -18.05
CA ASN A 334 18.95 -22.77 -17.58
C ASN A 334 19.86 -23.75 -16.76
N LYS A 335 21.07 -23.32 -16.39
CA LYS A 335 21.86 -23.92 -15.31
C LYS A 335 21.59 -23.11 -14.04
N ILE A 336 20.77 -23.66 -13.15
CA ILE A 336 20.80 -23.28 -11.74
C ILE A 336 22.23 -23.57 -11.25
N VAL A 337 23.02 -22.52 -11.01
CA VAL A 337 24.33 -22.69 -10.38
C VAL A 337 24.07 -22.93 -8.90
N VAL A 338 24.10 -24.21 -8.52
CA VAL A 338 24.08 -24.65 -7.13
C VAL A 338 25.41 -24.22 -6.51
N ASN A 339 25.43 -23.00 -5.95
CA ASN A 339 26.31 -22.53 -4.87
C ASN A 339 25.90 -21.09 -4.52
N GLU A 340 25.62 -20.80 -3.26
CA GLU A 340 25.35 -19.42 -2.78
C GLU A 340 26.61 -18.52 -2.80
N GLU A 341 27.78 -19.10 -3.10
CA GLU A 341 29.10 -18.45 -3.04
C GLU A 341 29.60 -17.89 -4.38
N GLU A 342 28.92 -18.13 -5.52
CA GLU A 342 29.35 -17.70 -6.87
C GLU A 342 28.32 -16.83 -7.62
N ASP A 343 27.81 -15.74 -7.01
CA ASP A 343 27.04 -14.69 -7.73
C ASP A 343 27.97 -13.78 -8.58
N ASN A 344 28.71 -14.41 -9.50
CA ASN A 344 29.63 -13.77 -10.45
C ASN A 344 28.91 -12.88 -11.48
N ASN A 345 27.57 -12.88 -11.51
CA ASN A 345 26.74 -12.07 -12.42
C ASN A 345 26.17 -10.81 -11.76
N GLY A 346 26.53 -10.51 -10.51
CA GLY A 346 26.26 -9.21 -9.91
C GLY A 346 24.85 -9.02 -9.36
N GLY A 347 24.17 -10.08 -8.92
CA GLY A 347 22.94 -9.99 -8.13
C GLY A 347 21.65 -10.13 -8.93
N SER A 348 20.81 -11.08 -8.54
CA SER A 348 19.48 -11.30 -9.13
C SER A 348 18.39 -10.43 -8.50
N LEU A 349 17.51 -9.87 -9.35
CA LEU A 349 16.28 -9.16 -8.96
C LEU A 349 15.05 -10.08 -8.94
N LEU A 350 15.25 -11.40 -8.86
CA LEU A 350 14.20 -12.41 -8.90
C LEU A 350 13.86 -12.90 -7.47
N PRO A 351 12.85 -12.34 -6.79
CA PRO A 351 12.49 -12.74 -5.43
C PRO A 351 11.88 -14.15 -5.37
N VAL A 352 12.17 -14.88 -4.28
CA VAL A 352 11.64 -16.21 -3.96
C VAL A 352 11.01 -16.23 -2.57
N ALA A 353 10.08 -17.17 -2.32
CA ALA A 353 9.50 -17.36 -0.99
C ALA A 353 10.54 -17.94 -0.01
N TYR A 354 10.74 -17.25 1.11
CA TYR A 354 11.85 -17.49 2.02
C TYR A 354 11.39 -17.44 3.49
N GLN A 355 12.04 -18.23 4.34
CA GLN A 355 11.77 -18.34 5.77
C GLN A 355 13.00 -18.00 6.61
N TRP A 356 12.78 -17.22 7.67
CA TRP A 356 13.70 -17.06 8.79
C TRP A 356 13.05 -17.61 10.07
N ARG A 357 13.75 -18.51 10.76
CA ARG A 357 13.40 -19.00 12.11
C ARG A 357 14.34 -18.36 13.13
N LEU A 358 13.79 -17.60 14.07
CA LEU A 358 14.53 -16.72 14.97
C LEU A 358 14.41 -17.19 16.43
N ASN A 359 15.48 -17.78 16.98
CA ASN A 359 15.44 -18.37 18.31
C ASN A 359 15.66 -17.30 19.41
N LEU A 360 14.58 -16.89 20.06
CA LEU A 360 14.55 -15.89 21.13
C LEU A 360 15.37 -16.34 22.36
N ARG A 361 15.60 -17.64 22.56
CA ARG A 361 16.50 -18.15 23.60
C ARG A 361 17.97 -18.10 23.15
N THR A 362 18.38 -18.91 22.17
CA THR A 362 19.80 -19.08 21.80
C THR A 362 20.40 -17.90 21.02
N GLY A 363 19.59 -17.20 20.21
CA GLY A 363 20.07 -16.21 19.25
C GLY A 363 20.40 -16.78 17.87
N GLU A 364 20.20 -18.09 17.69
CA GLU A 364 20.37 -18.79 16.43
C GLU A 364 19.32 -18.37 15.39
N VAL A 365 19.73 -18.38 14.12
CA VAL A 365 18.89 -18.14 12.94
C VAL A 365 18.97 -19.37 12.05
N LYS A 366 17.83 -19.80 11.51
CA LYS A 366 17.81 -20.72 10.36
C LYS A 366 17.09 -20.08 9.18
N GLU A 367 17.74 -20.13 8.02
CA GLU A 367 17.30 -19.51 6.76
C GLU A 367 16.99 -20.62 5.74
N LYS A 368 15.80 -20.62 5.13
CA LYS A 368 15.39 -21.61 4.10
C LYS A 368 14.67 -20.94 2.93
N CYS A 369 15.01 -21.32 1.69
CA CYS A 369 14.16 -21.11 0.52
C CYS A 369 13.05 -22.17 0.53
N LEU A 370 11.79 -21.75 0.49
CA LEU A 370 10.64 -22.65 0.72
C LEU A 370 10.26 -23.49 -0.50
N ILE A 371 10.67 -23.02 -1.69
CA ILE A 371 10.20 -23.49 -3.00
C ILE A 371 11.40 -23.68 -3.95
N HIS A 372 11.22 -24.49 -4.99
CA HIS A 372 12.20 -24.66 -6.07
C HIS A 372 12.66 -23.31 -6.63
N GLN A 373 13.98 -23.16 -6.82
CA GLN A 373 14.64 -21.88 -7.19
C GLN A 373 14.38 -21.39 -8.63
N SER A 374 13.33 -21.91 -9.28
CA SER A 374 12.84 -21.44 -10.60
C SER A 374 11.48 -20.75 -10.54
N ILE A 375 10.80 -20.71 -9.38
CA ILE A 375 9.51 -20.05 -9.20
C ILE A 375 9.73 -18.71 -8.48
N PHE A 376 9.68 -17.63 -9.25
CA PHE A 376 9.90 -16.27 -8.73
C PHE A 376 8.57 -15.58 -8.45
N MET A 377 8.47 -14.87 -7.32
CA MET A 377 7.22 -14.27 -6.87
C MET A 377 7.42 -13.10 -5.91
N ASP A 378 6.52 -12.12 -5.97
CA ASP A 378 6.47 -10.98 -5.05
C ASP A 378 5.00 -10.56 -4.81
N PHE A 379 4.80 -9.48 -4.05
CA PHE A 379 3.49 -9.05 -3.54
C PHE A 379 2.75 -10.19 -2.83
N PRO A 380 3.36 -10.81 -1.80
CA PRO A 380 2.75 -11.83 -0.97
C PRO A 380 1.55 -11.28 -0.18
N PHE A 381 0.58 -12.15 0.09
CA PHE A 381 -0.58 -11.89 0.93
C PHE A 381 -1.14 -13.20 1.51
N ILE A 382 -1.99 -13.07 2.52
CA ILE A 382 -2.65 -14.18 3.23
C ILE A 382 -4.13 -13.85 3.46
N ASN A 383 -4.90 -14.80 3.97
CA ASN A 383 -6.17 -14.50 4.62
C ASN A 383 -5.90 -13.64 5.87
N LEU A 384 -6.30 -12.35 5.84
CA LEU A 384 -5.96 -11.36 6.87
C LEU A 384 -6.50 -11.69 8.28
N ARG A 385 -7.36 -12.70 8.43
CA ARG A 385 -7.72 -13.26 9.75
C ARG A 385 -6.52 -13.86 10.50
N PHE A 386 -5.44 -14.19 9.78
CA PHE A 386 -4.25 -14.87 10.31
C PHE A 386 -3.00 -13.97 10.41
N THR A 387 -3.12 -12.65 10.22
CA THR A 387 -2.00 -11.72 10.41
C THR A 387 -1.48 -11.79 11.84
N GLY A 388 -0.20 -12.13 12.02
CA GLY A 388 0.43 -12.31 13.33
C GLY A 388 0.23 -13.70 13.97
N LEU A 389 -0.43 -14.62 13.26
CA LEU A 389 -0.81 -15.96 13.73
C LEU A 389 -0.23 -17.05 12.81
N PRO A 390 0.04 -18.27 13.30
CA PRO A 390 0.42 -19.40 12.44
C PRO A 390 -0.67 -19.70 11.41
N ASN A 391 -0.28 -19.94 10.15
CA ASN A 391 -1.21 -20.07 9.02
C ASN A 391 -0.70 -21.08 7.97
N LYS A 392 -1.62 -21.74 7.25
CA LYS A 392 -1.39 -22.82 6.28
C LYS A 392 -1.15 -22.32 4.86
N PHE A 393 -1.72 -21.18 4.46
CA PHE A 393 -1.80 -20.76 3.06
C PHE A 393 -1.27 -19.34 2.81
N GLY A 394 -0.26 -19.25 1.94
CA GLY A 394 0.21 -18.00 1.36
C GLY A 394 -0.23 -17.84 -0.08
N TYR A 395 -0.32 -16.60 -0.55
CA TYR A 395 -0.58 -16.28 -1.95
C TYR A 395 0.39 -15.21 -2.44
N ALA A 396 0.79 -15.24 -3.70
CA ALA A 396 1.71 -14.25 -4.28
C ALA A 396 1.46 -14.06 -5.79
N GLN A 397 2.07 -13.02 -6.36
CA GLN A 397 2.03 -12.76 -7.81
C GLN A 397 3.29 -13.36 -8.46
N LEU A 398 3.12 -14.21 -9.48
CA LEU A 398 4.20 -14.93 -10.16
C LEU A 398 4.95 -14.02 -11.14
N LEU A 399 6.25 -13.86 -10.94
CA LEU A 399 7.09 -12.97 -11.73
C LEU A 399 7.44 -13.58 -13.10
N HIS A 400 6.96 -12.94 -14.15
CA HIS A 400 7.24 -13.32 -15.53
C HIS A 400 8.57 -12.72 -15.99
N SER A 401 9.68 -13.43 -15.71
CA SER A 401 11.07 -13.04 -16.02
C SER A 401 11.25 -12.39 -17.40
N SER A 402 10.86 -13.05 -18.50
CA SER A 402 11.07 -12.54 -19.87
C SER A 402 10.38 -11.19 -20.12
N ALA A 403 9.07 -11.08 -19.89
CA ALA A 403 8.34 -9.81 -19.96
C ALA A 403 8.91 -8.71 -19.04
N SER A 404 9.41 -9.07 -17.86
CA SER A 404 10.02 -8.12 -16.93
C SER A 404 11.36 -7.59 -17.47
N SER A 405 12.17 -8.50 -18.00
CA SER A 405 13.43 -8.19 -18.70
C SER A 405 13.20 -7.31 -19.93
N ASN A 406 12.18 -7.62 -20.74
CA ASN A 406 11.81 -6.88 -21.95
C ASN A 406 11.19 -5.49 -21.68
N SER A 407 10.76 -5.20 -20.45
CA SER A 407 10.13 -3.92 -20.08
C SER A 407 10.91 -3.10 -19.06
N GLY A 408 11.95 -3.67 -18.43
CA GLY A 408 12.74 -3.02 -17.38
C GLY A 408 11.95 -2.77 -16.08
N MET A 409 10.87 -3.53 -15.85
CA MET A 409 9.95 -3.39 -14.70
C MET A 409 9.40 -4.77 -14.33
N PHE A 410 8.96 -4.98 -13.08
CA PHE A 410 8.27 -6.22 -12.73
C PHE A 410 6.98 -6.42 -13.55
N LYS A 411 6.79 -7.62 -14.10
CA LYS A 411 5.59 -8.08 -14.80
C LYS A 411 5.13 -9.39 -14.18
N PHE A 412 3.92 -9.43 -13.63
CA PHE A 412 3.42 -10.64 -12.97
C PHE A 412 2.47 -11.42 -13.90
N GLY A 413 2.92 -12.57 -14.42
CA GLY A 413 2.19 -13.35 -15.43
C GLY A 413 1.30 -14.46 -14.86
N GLY A 414 1.06 -14.45 -13.55
CA GLY A 414 0.32 -15.50 -12.85
C GLY A 414 0.13 -15.19 -11.38
N LEU A 415 -0.54 -16.11 -10.69
CA LEU A 415 -0.71 -16.12 -9.23
C LEU A 415 -0.22 -17.47 -8.69
N ALA A 416 0.31 -17.47 -7.47
CA ALA A 416 0.70 -18.67 -6.74
C ALA A 416 -0.11 -18.81 -5.45
N LYS A 417 -0.44 -20.06 -5.09
CA LYS A 417 -0.90 -20.48 -3.75
C LYS A 417 0.16 -21.40 -3.17
N LEU A 418 0.66 -21.05 -1.99
CA LEU A 418 1.71 -21.74 -1.25
C LEU A 418 1.03 -22.49 -0.10
N GLN A 419 1.23 -23.80 0.00
CA GLN A 419 0.73 -24.61 1.10
C GLN A 419 1.86 -24.86 2.11
N PHE A 420 1.94 -24.01 3.14
CA PHE A 420 2.93 -24.14 4.20
C PHE A 420 2.62 -25.38 5.06
N GLN A 421 3.64 -26.20 5.34
CA GLN A 421 3.50 -27.38 6.20
C GLN A 421 3.11 -26.96 7.62
N GLN A 422 2.16 -27.66 8.24
CA GLN A 422 1.98 -27.60 9.69
C GLN A 422 3.08 -28.43 10.35
N HIS A 423 4.09 -27.79 10.94
CA HIS A 423 5.12 -28.47 11.72
C HIS A 423 4.49 -29.17 12.93
N THR A 424 4.50 -30.51 12.90
CA THR A 424 4.01 -31.39 13.98
C THR A 424 5.13 -32.22 14.63
N SER A 425 6.38 -31.99 14.25
CA SER A 425 7.56 -32.66 14.80
C SER A 425 7.91 -32.14 16.20
N ASN A 426 8.19 -33.07 17.13
CA ASN A 426 8.63 -32.77 18.50
C ASN A 426 10.09 -32.28 18.60
N ASP A 427 10.70 -31.87 17.49
CA ASP A 427 12.12 -31.53 17.39
C ASP A 427 12.25 -30.03 17.12
N GLU A 428 12.25 -29.24 18.20
CA GLU A 428 11.78 -27.85 18.21
C GLU A 428 12.50 -26.88 17.25
N PHE A 429 13.65 -27.24 16.67
CA PHE A 429 14.42 -26.36 15.79
C PHE A 429 15.00 -27.03 14.53
N SER A 430 14.56 -28.23 14.13
CA SER A 430 14.91 -28.79 12.80
C SER A 430 14.08 -28.13 11.70
N LEU A 431 14.73 -27.77 10.60
CA LEU A 431 14.04 -27.50 9.34
C LEU A 431 13.63 -28.84 8.74
N ASP A 432 12.42 -28.93 8.21
CA ASP A 432 12.10 -29.96 7.23
C ASP A 432 12.88 -29.64 5.93
N ASP A 433 13.37 -30.65 5.23
CA ASP A 433 14.06 -30.50 3.94
C ASP A 433 13.07 -30.40 2.77
N GLU A 434 11.84 -30.93 2.90
CA GLU A 434 10.84 -30.90 1.82
C GLU A 434 10.50 -29.49 1.33
N GLU A 435 10.29 -29.33 0.01
CA GLU A 435 9.74 -28.11 -0.57
C GLU A 435 8.24 -28.01 -0.29
N ILE A 436 7.73 -26.80 -0.05
CA ILE A 436 6.29 -26.61 0.14
C ILE A 436 5.54 -26.80 -1.18
N LYS A 437 4.33 -27.37 -1.13
CA LYS A 437 3.49 -27.50 -2.33
C LYS A 437 3.07 -26.11 -2.81
N VAL A 438 3.33 -25.83 -4.10
CA VAL A 438 2.86 -24.62 -4.80
C VAL A 438 1.83 -25.01 -5.86
N GLU A 439 0.72 -24.28 -5.91
CA GLU A 439 -0.28 -24.33 -6.97
C GLU A 439 -0.20 -23.02 -7.75
N CYS A 440 -0.22 -23.08 -9.08
CA CYS A 440 0.02 -21.92 -9.96
C CYS A 440 -1.14 -21.70 -10.92
N HIS A 441 -1.62 -20.46 -11.01
CA HIS A 441 -2.56 -20.01 -12.02
C HIS A 441 -1.81 -19.10 -13.00
N MET A 442 -1.57 -19.56 -14.23
CA MET A 442 -0.93 -18.76 -15.27
C MET A 442 -1.98 -17.95 -16.03
N LEU A 443 -1.67 -16.68 -16.32
CA LEU A 443 -2.57 -15.81 -17.09
C LEU A 443 -2.43 -16.07 -18.60
N GLU A 444 -3.44 -15.61 -19.35
CA GLU A 444 -3.42 -15.58 -20.83
C GLU A 444 -2.20 -14.79 -21.36
N GLU A 445 -1.68 -15.16 -22.54
CA GLU A 445 -0.45 -14.58 -23.07
C GLU A 445 -0.48 -13.03 -23.14
N ASN A 446 0.62 -12.39 -22.75
CA ASN A 446 0.75 -10.93 -22.62
C ASN A 446 -0.23 -10.27 -21.64
N SER A 447 -0.79 -11.05 -20.71
CA SER A 447 -1.62 -10.55 -19.61
C SER A 447 -0.86 -10.57 -18.28
N TYR A 448 -0.91 -9.45 -17.56
CA TYR A 448 -0.16 -9.30 -16.32
C TYR A 448 -1.04 -8.74 -15.20
N CYS A 449 -0.85 -9.24 -13.98
CA CYS A 449 -1.64 -8.86 -12.80
C CYS A 449 -1.02 -7.73 -11.95
N SER A 450 -1.86 -7.14 -11.10
CA SER A 450 -1.47 -6.24 -10.00
C SER A 450 -2.54 -6.24 -8.91
N GLY A 451 -2.17 -5.93 -7.66
CA GLY A 451 -3.12 -5.81 -6.55
C GLY A 451 -3.93 -7.07 -6.25
N ALA A 452 -3.29 -8.24 -6.23
CA ALA A 452 -3.94 -9.47 -5.78
C ALA A 452 -4.33 -9.37 -4.29
N SER A 453 -5.49 -9.94 -3.91
CA SER A 453 -6.02 -9.89 -2.54
C SER A 453 -6.93 -11.10 -2.25
N PHE A 454 -7.05 -11.50 -0.98
CA PHE A 454 -7.90 -12.62 -0.55
C PHE A 454 -9.30 -12.14 -0.15
N VAL A 455 -10.33 -12.82 -0.66
CA VAL A 455 -11.75 -12.59 -0.38
C VAL A 455 -12.28 -13.76 0.45
N PRO A 456 -12.45 -13.62 1.78
CA PRO A 456 -13.01 -14.70 2.61
C PRO A 456 -14.48 -14.95 2.27
N ARG A 457 -14.89 -16.23 2.23
CA ARG A 457 -16.29 -16.64 2.08
C ARG A 457 -17.14 -16.11 3.24
N GLU A 458 -18.38 -15.73 2.93
CA GLU A 458 -19.37 -15.41 3.96
C GLU A 458 -19.58 -16.63 4.87
N ASN A 459 -19.25 -16.50 6.15
CA ASN A 459 -19.19 -17.61 7.13
C ASN A 459 -18.20 -18.76 6.79
N GLY A 460 -17.19 -18.52 5.94
CA GLY A 460 -16.13 -19.52 5.68
C GLY A 460 -15.33 -19.87 6.94
N GLU A 461 -15.15 -21.16 7.20
CA GLU A 461 -14.54 -21.70 8.43
C GLU A 461 -13.02 -21.95 8.29
N GLU A 462 -12.59 -22.56 7.19
CA GLU A 462 -11.17 -22.83 6.90
C GLU A 462 -10.42 -21.60 6.37
N GLU A 463 -9.09 -21.69 6.38
CA GLU A 463 -8.22 -20.58 5.98
C GLU A 463 -8.31 -20.23 4.48
N ASP A 464 -8.45 -21.23 3.60
CA ASP A 464 -8.62 -21.03 2.15
C ASP A 464 -10.07 -20.98 1.68
N ASP A 465 -11.04 -20.86 2.60
CA ASP A 465 -12.45 -20.74 2.24
C ASP A 465 -12.75 -19.34 1.69
N GLY A 466 -12.61 -19.18 0.38
CA GLY A 466 -12.75 -17.89 -0.28
C GLY A 466 -12.27 -17.88 -1.74
N TRP A 467 -11.96 -16.68 -2.21
CA TRP A 467 -11.53 -16.39 -3.58
C TRP A 467 -10.31 -15.47 -3.61
N ILE A 468 -9.54 -15.54 -4.69
CA ILE A 468 -8.50 -14.55 -4.98
C ILE A 468 -9.03 -13.56 -6.01
N ILE A 469 -8.87 -12.27 -5.75
CA ILE A 469 -9.27 -11.20 -6.66
C ILE A 469 -8.04 -10.38 -7.08
N ALA A 470 -7.88 -10.14 -8.38
CA ALA A 470 -6.74 -9.40 -8.92
C ALA A 470 -7.13 -8.58 -10.17
N HIS A 471 -6.54 -7.39 -10.34
CA HIS A 471 -6.57 -6.69 -11.62
C HIS A 471 -5.64 -7.40 -12.60
N VAL A 472 -6.11 -7.60 -13.84
CA VAL A 472 -5.33 -8.16 -14.96
C VAL A 472 -5.38 -7.17 -16.12
N HIS A 473 -4.25 -6.96 -16.79
CA HIS A 473 -4.15 -6.15 -18.01
C HIS A 473 -3.45 -6.93 -19.11
N ASN A 474 -4.16 -7.15 -20.22
CA ASN A 474 -3.61 -7.71 -21.44
C ASN A 474 -3.09 -6.57 -22.33
N GLU A 475 -1.79 -6.59 -22.65
CA GLU A 475 -1.14 -5.47 -23.34
C GLU A 475 -1.37 -5.45 -24.86
N ILE A 476 -1.73 -6.59 -25.47
CA ILE A 476 -2.01 -6.71 -26.91
C ILE A 476 -3.41 -6.17 -27.25
N THR A 477 -4.43 -6.59 -26.50
CA THR A 477 -5.81 -6.09 -26.62
C THR A 477 -6.03 -4.75 -25.92
N ASN A 478 -5.02 -4.25 -25.20
CA ASN A 478 -5.06 -3.08 -24.31
C ASN A 478 -6.22 -3.11 -23.28
N THR A 479 -6.77 -4.29 -22.99
CA THR A 479 -7.95 -4.46 -22.13
C THR A 479 -7.53 -4.67 -20.68
N SER A 480 -8.34 -4.19 -19.75
CA SER A 480 -8.17 -4.46 -18.32
C SER A 480 -9.39 -5.17 -17.76
N GLN A 481 -9.16 -6.19 -16.95
CA GLN A 481 -10.18 -7.01 -16.32
C GLN A 481 -9.88 -7.12 -14.80
N VAL A 482 -10.83 -7.68 -14.05
CA VAL A 482 -10.60 -8.22 -12.72
C VAL A 482 -10.95 -9.70 -12.76
N TYR A 483 -10.01 -10.54 -12.37
CA TYR A 483 -10.21 -11.99 -12.28
C TYR A 483 -10.62 -12.33 -10.85
N VAL A 484 -11.54 -13.29 -10.72
CA VAL A 484 -11.92 -13.92 -9.45
C VAL A 484 -11.68 -15.43 -9.58
N LEU A 485 -10.78 -15.97 -8.77
CA LEU A 485 -10.39 -17.37 -8.75
C LEU A 485 -10.89 -18.02 -7.47
N ASP A 486 -11.36 -19.26 -7.51
CA ASP A 486 -11.67 -20.02 -6.28
C ASP A 486 -10.36 -20.48 -5.61
N ALA A 487 -10.19 -20.17 -4.33
CA ALA A 487 -8.92 -20.39 -3.63
C ALA A 487 -8.61 -21.87 -3.35
N ARG A 488 -9.59 -22.79 -3.51
CA ARG A 488 -9.42 -24.24 -3.44
C ARG A 488 -9.20 -24.86 -4.82
N LYS A 489 -9.79 -24.28 -5.86
CA LYS A 489 -9.66 -24.70 -7.26
C LYS A 489 -8.63 -23.83 -8.00
N PHE A 490 -7.51 -23.55 -7.34
CA PHE A 490 -6.61 -22.45 -7.70
C PHE A 490 -6.05 -22.54 -9.13
N SER A 491 -5.74 -23.75 -9.60
CA SER A 491 -5.22 -24.00 -10.95
C SER A 491 -6.29 -24.15 -12.04
N GLU A 492 -7.58 -23.99 -11.72
CA GLU A 492 -8.68 -23.96 -12.71
C GLU A 492 -8.85 -22.54 -13.31
N GLU A 493 -9.69 -22.41 -14.34
CA GLU A 493 -10.07 -21.10 -14.89
C GLU A 493 -10.72 -20.18 -13.83
N PRO A 494 -10.59 -18.84 -13.93
CA PRO A 494 -11.24 -17.92 -13.01
C PRO A 494 -12.77 -18.06 -13.10
N ILE A 495 -13.43 -18.22 -11.93
CA ILE A 495 -14.89 -18.31 -11.84
C ILE A 495 -15.60 -17.05 -12.38
N ALA A 496 -14.91 -15.91 -12.43
CA ALA A 496 -15.36 -14.74 -13.18
C ALA A 496 -14.19 -13.94 -13.76
N LYS A 497 -14.37 -13.43 -15.00
CA LYS A 497 -13.50 -12.40 -15.63
C LYS A 497 -14.36 -11.15 -15.89
N ILE A 498 -14.14 -10.10 -15.10
CA ILE A 498 -14.93 -8.86 -15.07
C ILE A 498 -14.23 -7.80 -15.92
N THR A 499 -14.79 -7.42 -17.07
CA THR A 499 -14.13 -6.50 -18.03
C THR A 499 -14.40 -5.04 -17.70
N LEU A 500 -13.35 -4.24 -17.50
CA LEU A 500 -13.46 -2.85 -17.04
C LEU A 500 -13.68 -1.88 -18.20
N PRO A 501 -14.40 -0.75 -18.00
CA PRO A 501 -14.76 0.19 -19.06
C PRO A 501 -13.59 1.07 -19.55
N GLN A 502 -12.38 0.90 -19.02
CA GLN A 502 -11.17 1.61 -19.43
C GLN A 502 -9.91 0.86 -18.98
N ARG A 503 -8.78 1.13 -19.62
CA ARG A 503 -7.47 0.64 -19.19
C ARG A 503 -7.17 1.06 -17.75
N VAL A 504 -6.72 0.12 -16.94
CA VAL A 504 -6.21 0.31 -15.60
C VAL A 504 -4.68 0.20 -15.64
N PRO A 505 -3.91 1.24 -15.24
CA PRO A 505 -2.45 1.13 -15.11
C PRO A 505 -2.05 0.06 -14.08
N TYR A 506 -0.83 -0.45 -14.19
CA TYR A 506 -0.22 -1.25 -13.13
C TYR A 506 -0.15 -0.46 -11.82
N GLY A 507 -0.12 -1.18 -10.71
CA GLY A 507 0.04 -0.62 -9.39
C GLY A 507 0.44 -1.70 -8.40
N PHE A 508 0.25 -1.42 -7.13
CA PHE A 508 0.90 -2.15 -6.06
C PHE A 508 -0.14 -2.98 -5.29
N HIS A 509 -0.55 -2.53 -4.11
CA HIS A 509 -1.39 -3.30 -3.19
C HIS A 509 -2.88 -3.02 -3.38
N ALA A 510 -3.70 -3.96 -2.89
CA ALA A 510 -5.15 -3.85 -2.89
C ALA A 510 -5.77 -4.42 -1.61
N LEU A 511 -6.91 -3.84 -1.24
CA LEU A 511 -7.73 -4.26 -0.12
C LEU A 511 -9.08 -4.76 -0.66
N ALA A 512 -9.36 -6.05 -0.45
CA ALA A 512 -10.73 -6.55 -0.43
C ALA A 512 -11.32 -6.29 0.97
N ARG A 513 -12.23 -5.31 1.11
CA ARG A 513 -12.95 -5.07 2.37
C ARG A 513 -14.46 -5.21 2.20
N ILE A 514 -14.98 -6.14 2.97
CA ILE A 514 -16.17 -6.90 2.66
C ILE A 514 -16.93 -7.13 3.96
N ASN A 515 -18.27 -7.15 3.88
CA ASN A 515 -19.20 -7.14 5.01
C ASN A 515 -18.92 -6.02 6.04
N SER A 516 -18.99 -4.77 5.60
CA SER A 516 -19.16 -3.60 6.48
C SER A 516 -20.54 -2.95 6.25
N PRO A 517 -21.44 -2.92 7.25
CA PRO A 517 -22.81 -2.40 7.07
C PRO A 517 -22.84 -0.90 6.71
N HIS A 518 -21.80 -0.15 7.04
CA HIS A 518 -21.71 1.29 6.75
C HIS A 518 -21.45 1.62 5.27
N ILE A 519 -20.98 0.66 4.46
CA ILE A 519 -20.73 0.86 3.01
C ILE A 519 -22.06 0.94 2.23
N ILE A 520 -23.10 0.23 2.68
CA ILE A 520 -24.32 0.00 1.88
C ILE A 520 -25.30 1.20 1.97
N LEU A 521 -25.42 1.85 3.13
CA LEU A 521 -26.51 2.80 3.41
C LEU A 521 -26.44 4.15 2.67
N ARG A 522 -25.26 4.58 2.18
CA ARG A 522 -25.10 5.94 1.60
C ARG A 522 -25.20 6.05 0.08
N LEU A 523 -25.01 4.97 -0.66
CA LEU A 523 -25.07 5.00 -2.13
C LEU A 523 -26.50 4.99 -2.71
N ALA A 524 -27.52 4.67 -1.91
CA ALA A 524 -28.91 4.57 -2.38
C ALA A 524 -29.66 5.92 -2.48
N TRP A 525 -29.17 6.98 -1.84
CA TRP A 525 -29.95 8.21 -1.56
C TRP A 525 -29.64 9.40 -2.49
N ARG A 526 -29.23 9.15 -3.75
CA ARG A 526 -29.01 10.21 -4.76
C ARG A 526 -29.52 9.86 -6.16
N MET A 527 -30.83 9.63 -6.27
CA MET A 527 -31.57 9.86 -7.51
C MET A 527 -32.43 11.13 -7.34
N PRO A 528 -32.40 12.09 -8.30
CA PRO A 528 -33.22 13.30 -8.22
C PRO A 528 -34.67 12.98 -8.61
N TRP A 529 -35.51 12.69 -7.62
CA TRP A 529 -36.95 12.56 -7.85
C TRP A 529 -37.56 13.92 -8.19
N GLY A 530 -38.23 13.98 -9.34
CA GLY A 530 -38.91 15.18 -9.82
C GLY A 530 -40.09 15.59 -8.94
N SER A 531 -40.42 16.88 -8.97
CA SER A 531 -41.51 17.48 -8.21
C SER A 531 -42.88 16.87 -8.56
N LEU A 532 -43.55 16.29 -7.57
CA LEU A 532 -44.98 15.98 -7.60
C LEU A 532 -45.63 16.50 -6.32
N HIS A 533 -46.64 17.36 -6.46
CA HIS A 533 -47.43 17.84 -5.32
C HIS A 533 -48.32 16.72 -4.77
N CYS A 534 -48.45 16.66 -3.44
CA CYS A 534 -49.65 16.15 -2.80
C CYS A 534 -50.04 17.10 -1.65
N ASN A 535 -51.33 17.16 -1.34
CA ASN A 535 -51.89 18.17 -0.44
C ASN A 535 -52.23 17.59 0.95
N LYS A 536 -52.59 18.47 1.88
CA LYS A 536 -53.06 18.15 3.25
C LYS A 536 -54.25 17.14 3.20
N SER A 537 -54.57 16.33 4.21
CA SER A 537 -54.66 16.63 5.66
C SER A 537 -55.09 15.42 6.53
N CYS A 538 -54.73 15.40 7.83
CA CYS A 538 -55.44 14.75 8.98
C CYS A 538 -55.59 13.20 9.00
N ASN A 539 -55.73 12.49 10.14
CA ASN A 539 -55.60 12.81 11.58
C ASN A 539 -55.51 11.51 12.45
N LEU A 540 -54.84 11.57 13.62
CA LEU A 540 -55.02 10.71 14.82
C LEU A 540 -54.73 9.19 14.67
N VAL A 541 -54.41 8.37 15.71
CA VAL A 541 -54.32 8.50 17.19
C VAL A 541 -52.94 7.97 17.68
N SER A 542 -52.52 8.35 18.90
CA SER A 542 -51.26 7.99 19.57
C SER A 542 -51.33 6.78 20.53
N ILE A 543 -50.17 6.18 20.88
CA ILE A 543 -49.96 5.46 22.15
C ILE A 543 -48.62 5.87 22.80
N MET A 544 -48.76 6.43 24.01
CA MET A 544 -47.86 6.53 25.18
C MET A 544 -46.34 6.32 25.06
N VAL A 545 -45.61 7.35 25.52
CA VAL A 545 -44.47 7.24 26.46
C VAL A 545 -44.75 8.26 27.58
N GLU A 546 -44.52 7.90 28.85
CA GLU A 546 -44.77 8.78 30.01
C GLU A 546 -43.51 9.50 30.52
N ASP A 547 -43.73 10.52 31.36
CA ASP A 547 -42.86 11.69 31.48
C ASP A 547 -42.80 12.21 32.94
N GLU A 548 -41.66 12.03 33.62
CA GLU A 548 -41.25 12.78 34.83
C GLU A 548 -39.85 13.37 34.55
N LYS A 549 -39.60 14.69 34.50
CA LYS A 549 -39.93 15.82 35.40
C LYS A 549 -39.34 15.62 36.80
N LYS A 550 -38.69 16.58 37.47
CA LYS A 550 -38.40 18.01 37.22
C LYS A 550 -37.04 18.31 37.93
N SER A 551 -36.30 19.43 37.84
CA SER A 551 -36.54 20.81 37.35
C SER A 551 -35.20 21.60 37.24
N ASP A 552 -35.07 22.94 37.15
CA ASP A 552 -35.99 24.10 37.06
C ASP A 552 -35.37 25.25 36.22
N TYR A 553 -35.81 26.51 36.39
CA TYR A 553 -35.43 27.67 35.59
C TYR A 553 -35.34 28.99 36.41
N GLU A 554 -34.77 30.04 35.80
CA GLU A 554 -34.67 31.44 36.27
C GLU A 554 -33.68 31.84 37.40
N SER A 555 -32.56 32.47 37.00
CA SER A 555 -31.93 33.57 37.78
C SER A 555 -31.14 34.58 36.91
N ARG A 556 -31.89 35.45 36.22
CA ARG A 556 -31.62 36.85 35.81
C ARG A 556 -30.23 37.34 35.34
N GLN A 557 -30.29 38.17 34.29
CA GLN A 557 -29.24 38.99 33.69
C GLN A 557 -28.51 39.94 34.66
N GLN A 558 -27.19 40.06 34.47
CA GLN A 558 -26.33 41.26 34.55
C GLN A 558 -24.95 40.84 33.98
N GLN A 559 -24.23 41.56 33.12
CA GLN A 559 -24.33 42.95 32.66
C GLN A 559 -24.07 43.08 31.13
N GLN A 560 -24.64 44.11 30.49
CA GLN A 560 -24.07 44.81 29.33
C GLN A 560 -23.19 45.98 29.89
N GLU A 561 -22.30 46.69 29.19
CA GLU A 561 -22.19 47.01 27.76
C GLU A 561 -20.79 47.60 27.43
N ALA A 562 -20.66 48.24 26.25
CA ALA A 562 -19.52 49.04 25.73
C ALA A 562 -18.39 48.27 25.01
N TRP A 563 -17.96 48.64 23.79
CA TRP A 563 -18.38 49.74 22.89
C TRP A 563 -18.38 49.27 21.42
N SER A 564 -19.36 49.75 20.64
CA SER A 564 -19.27 50.02 19.21
C SER A 564 -19.24 51.57 19.01
N ASP A 565 -19.12 52.20 17.85
CA ASP A 565 -19.23 51.80 16.43
C ASP A 565 -18.66 52.92 15.50
N GLU A 566 -18.89 52.82 14.18
CA GLU A 566 -18.93 53.92 13.17
C GLU A 566 -17.61 54.61 12.73
N ARG A 567 -17.48 55.28 11.56
CA ARG A 567 -18.37 55.55 10.39
C ARG A 567 -17.48 55.67 9.11
N THR A 568 -17.63 55.03 7.93
CA THR A 568 -18.67 54.91 6.85
C THR A 568 -18.58 55.93 5.67
N VAL A 569 -18.77 55.42 4.42
CA VAL A 569 -19.19 56.04 3.11
C VAL A 569 -18.18 56.73 2.14
N LYS A 570 -18.23 56.26 0.86
CA LYS A 570 -18.02 56.90 -0.49
C LYS A 570 -16.87 56.29 -1.33
N GLY A 571 -17.00 56.00 -2.64
CA GLY A 571 -18.18 55.96 -3.53
C GLY A 571 -17.83 56.17 -5.02
N MET A 572 -18.67 55.66 -5.96
CA MET A 572 -18.61 55.87 -7.45
C MET A 572 -17.39 55.25 -8.19
N LYS A 573 -17.40 55.00 -9.53
CA LYS A 573 -18.43 54.54 -10.52
C LYS A 573 -17.71 54.18 -11.85
N ASN A 574 -18.41 53.53 -12.79
CA ASN A 574 -18.05 53.37 -14.23
C ASN A 574 -16.83 52.48 -14.58
N ASN A 575 -16.56 52.10 -15.84
CA ASN A 575 -17.42 51.43 -16.85
C ASN A 575 -16.54 50.86 -18.00
N ASN A 576 -17.10 49.98 -18.85
CA ASN A 576 -16.68 49.70 -20.25
C ASN A 576 -15.27 49.13 -20.60
N ASN A 577 -15.30 47.88 -21.13
CA ASN A 577 -14.87 47.51 -22.50
C ASN A 577 -13.41 47.16 -22.93
N LEU A 578 -13.40 46.11 -23.78
CA LEU A 578 -12.62 45.87 -25.00
C LEU A 578 -11.17 45.29 -24.98
N HIS A 579 -11.08 44.06 -25.51
CA HIS A 579 -10.21 43.58 -26.61
C HIS A 579 -8.66 43.68 -26.58
N HIS A 580 -8.05 42.48 -26.66
CA HIS A 580 -7.13 41.99 -27.73
C HIS A 580 -5.58 41.96 -27.59
N TYR A 581 -5.08 40.75 -27.88
CA TYR A 581 -3.91 40.36 -28.69
C TYR A 581 -2.47 40.28 -28.13
N HIS A 582 -1.84 39.16 -28.55
CA HIS A 582 -0.41 38.79 -28.63
C HIS A 582 0.43 38.76 -27.33
N CYS A 583 1.27 37.76 -27.03
CA CYS A 583 2.12 36.79 -27.78
C CYS A 583 3.59 37.23 -27.96
N ILE A 584 4.48 36.22 -27.87
CA ILE A 584 5.94 36.25 -28.03
C ILE A 584 6.67 36.81 -26.80
N GLY A 585 7.69 36.05 -26.35
CA GLY A 585 8.42 36.17 -25.09
C GLY A 585 8.94 34.80 -24.69
#